data_AF-A0A3M1LII9-F1
#
_entry.id   AF-A0A3M1LII9-F1
#
_cell.length_a   1.000
_cell.length_b   1.000
_cell.length_c   1.000
_cell.angle_alpha   90.00
_cell.angle_beta   90.00
_cell.angle_gamma   90.00
#
_symmetry.space_group_name_H-M   'P 1'
#
loop_
_entity.id
_entity.type
_entity.pdbx_description
1 polymer ?
#
loop_
_entity_poly.entity_id
_entity_poly.type
_entity_poly.pdbx_seq_one_letter_code
_entity_poly.pdbx_strand_id
1 'polypeptide(L)'
;MGTLNLTAVQNYIEENIGRFHRKRLEKIENLDLKQLLKRKNPYLFRVKHLLVAEDIVRSFTDAFISSHEETVFGDWLEGLAIFVCQQVYQGRKSGIEGIDLEFEKEGTRYIVSIKSGP
;
A
#
# COMPACT_ATOMS: atom_id res chain seq x y z
N MET A 1 2.67 -2.22 -29.09
CA MET A 1 2.92 -2.72 -27.72
C MET A 1 4.39 -3.06 -27.57
N GLY A 2 4.99 -2.69 -26.45
CA GLY A 2 6.36 -3.09 -26.12
C GLY A 2 6.40 -4.45 -25.43
N THR A 3 7.46 -5.21 -25.66
CA THR A 3 7.77 -6.40 -24.85
C THR A 3 8.26 -5.92 -23.49
N LEU A 4 7.72 -6.49 -22.40
CA LEU A 4 8.16 -6.14 -21.05
C LEU A 4 9.62 -6.58 -20.82
N ASN A 5 10.48 -5.63 -20.47
CA ASN A 5 11.85 -5.92 -20.06
C ASN A 5 11.92 -6.19 -18.55
N LEU A 6 12.12 -7.45 -18.17
CA LEU A 6 12.18 -7.86 -16.76
C LEU A 6 13.37 -7.26 -16.01
N THR A 7 14.50 -7.00 -16.68
CA THR A 7 15.64 -6.31 -16.06
C THR A 7 15.26 -4.88 -15.69
N ALA A 8 14.52 -4.18 -16.55
CA ALA A 8 14.04 -2.83 -16.24
C ALA A 8 13.05 -2.83 -15.07
N VAL A 9 12.20 -3.85 -14.96
CA VAL A 9 11.30 -4.05 -13.81
C VAL A 9 12.09 -4.31 -12.53
N GLN A 10 13.09 -5.19 -12.57
CA GLN A 10 13.95 -5.46 -11.42
C GLN A 10 14.67 -4.19 -10.94
N ASN A 11 15.27 -3.42 -11.85
CA ASN A 11 15.94 -2.17 -11.53
C ASN A 11 14.97 -1.16 -10.88
N TYR A 12 13.77 -1.02 -11.43
CA TYR A 12 12.74 -0.16 -10.85
C TYR A 12 12.40 -0.59 -9.42
N ILE A 13 12.22 -1.89 -9.19
CA ILE A 13 11.94 -2.44 -7.86
C ILE A 13 13.09 -2.11 -6.90
N GLU A 14 14.34 -2.40 -7.28
CA GLU A 14 15.52 -2.16 -6.44
C GLU A 14 15.68 -0.67 -6.08
N GLU A 15 15.46 0.23 -7.03
CA GLU A 15 15.55 1.68 -6.82
C GLU A 15 14.43 2.22 -5.92
N ASN A 16 13.23 1.63 -5.96
CA ASN A 16 12.05 2.18 -5.31
C ASN A 16 11.65 1.46 -4.01
N ILE A 17 12.10 0.22 -3.78
CA ILE A 17 11.75 -0.56 -2.57
C ILE A 17 12.25 0.11 -1.28
N GLY A 18 13.36 0.85 -1.35
CA GLY A 18 13.86 1.63 -0.21
C GLY A 18 12.83 2.67 0.29
N ARG A 19 12.01 3.25 -0.60
CA ARG A 19 10.95 4.19 -0.21
C ARG A 19 9.84 3.49 0.57
N PHE A 20 9.48 2.28 0.18
CA PHE A 20 8.52 1.44 0.92
C PHE A 20 9.00 1.19 2.35
N HIS A 21 10.26 0.74 2.50
CA HIS A 21 10.83 0.48 3.83
C HIS A 21 10.95 1.74 4.69
N ARG A 22 11.35 2.88 4.12
CA ARG A 22 11.39 4.16 4.85
C ARG A 22 10.02 4.59 5.34
N LYS A 23 9.00 4.59 4.46
CA LYS A 23 7.61 4.91 4.86
C LYS A 23 7.12 3.99 5.98
N ARG A 24 7.43 2.70 5.91
CA ARG A 24 7.06 1.73 6.96
C ARG A 24 7.74 2.07 8.29
N LEU A 25 9.03 2.39 8.28
CA LEU A 25 9.79 2.77 9.47
C LEU A 25 9.24 4.07 10.10
N GLU A 26 9.03 5.11 9.30
CA GLU A 26 8.48 6.40 9.74
C GLU A 26 7.14 6.24 10.49
N LYS A 27 6.29 5.30 10.05
CA LYS A 27 5.01 5.03 10.73
C LYS A 27 5.18 4.39 12.10
N ILE A 28 6.21 3.57 12.28
CA ILE A 28 6.53 2.92 13.56
C ILE A 28 7.21 3.93 14.49
N GLU A 29 8.13 4.75 13.98
CA GLU A 29 8.82 5.79 14.76
C GLU A 29 7.86 6.84 15.33
N ASN A 30 6.81 7.17 14.58
CA ASN A 30 5.77 8.12 15.01
C ASN A 30 4.60 7.45 15.75
N LEU A 31 4.72 6.16 16.09
CA LEU A 31 3.67 5.43 16.79
C LEU A 31 3.55 5.92 18.24
N ASP A 32 2.39 6.47 18.57
CA ASP A 32 2.07 6.93 19.92
C ASP A 32 0.96 6.09 20.56
N LEU A 33 1.19 5.65 21.80
CA LEU A 33 0.24 4.81 22.54
C LEU A 33 -1.09 5.54 22.77
N LYS A 34 -1.09 6.86 23.01
CA LYS A 34 -2.34 7.60 23.21
C LYS A 34 -3.14 7.65 21.91
N GLN A 35 -2.48 7.82 20.76
CA GLN A 35 -3.14 7.73 19.45
C GLN A 35 -3.73 6.33 19.19
N LEU A 36 -2.99 5.26 19.52
CA LEU A 36 -3.48 3.89 19.39
C LEU A 36 -4.75 3.63 20.22
N LEU A 37 -4.78 4.16 21.45
CA LEU A 37 -5.89 3.96 22.38
C LEU A 37 -7.11 4.84 22.09
N LYS A 38 -6.93 6.03 21.47
CA LYS A 38 -7.97 7.05 21.29
C LYS A 38 -9.24 6.56 20.61
N ARG A 39 -9.15 5.55 19.73
CA ARG A 39 -10.28 5.02 18.94
C ARG A 39 -10.74 3.63 19.37
N LYS A 40 -10.23 3.08 20.48
CA LYS A 40 -10.53 1.71 20.92
C LYS A 40 -11.56 1.72 22.04
N ASN A 41 -12.56 0.84 21.94
CA ASN A 41 -13.57 0.66 22.96
C ASN A 41 -13.06 -0.33 24.03
N PRO A 42 -12.88 0.09 25.32
CA PRO A 42 -12.40 -0.79 26.38
C PRO A 42 -13.23 -2.06 26.59
N TYR A 43 -14.51 -2.02 26.23
CA TYR A 43 -15.40 -3.18 26.27
C TYR A 43 -14.89 -4.33 25.39
N LEU A 44 -14.32 -4.03 24.23
CA LEU A 44 -13.82 -5.05 23.30
C LEU A 44 -12.64 -5.85 23.90
N PHE A 45 -11.91 -5.28 24.87
CA PHE A 45 -10.80 -5.97 25.52
C PHE A 45 -11.32 -7.09 26.43
N ARG A 46 -12.45 -6.84 27.10
CA ARG A 46 -13.15 -7.86 27.90
C ARG A 46 -13.71 -8.98 27.03
N VAL A 47 -14.34 -8.63 25.91
CA VAL A 47 -14.90 -9.61 24.96
C VAL A 47 -13.81 -10.51 24.38
N LYS A 48 -12.64 -9.93 24.06
CA LYS A 48 -11.47 -10.66 23.54
C LYS A 48 -10.65 -11.38 24.62
N HIS A 49 -11.06 -11.35 25.88
CA HIS A 49 -10.35 -11.95 27.01
C HIS A 49 -8.88 -11.50 27.11
N LEU A 50 -8.59 -10.22 26.85
CA LEU A 50 -7.26 -9.65 27.01
C LEU A 50 -7.04 -9.32 28.48
N LEU A 51 -6.27 -10.17 29.17
CA LEU A 51 -6.11 -10.13 30.63
C LEU A 51 -4.91 -9.30 31.09
N VAL A 52 -3.87 -9.20 30.25
CA VAL A 52 -2.64 -8.48 30.57
C VAL A 52 -2.39 -7.32 29.63
N ALA A 53 -1.73 -6.28 30.14
CA ALA A 53 -1.43 -5.06 29.39
C ALA A 53 -0.60 -5.35 28.13
N GLU A 54 0.29 -6.34 28.19
CA GLU A 54 1.09 -6.77 27.04
C GLU A 54 0.20 -7.21 25.86
N ASP A 55 -0.78 -8.09 26.09
CA ASP A 55 -1.67 -8.60 25.04
C ASP A 55 -2.48 -7.47 24.40
N ILE A 56 -2.91 -6.51 25.21
CA ILE A 56 -3.63 -5.33 24.77
C ILE A 56 -2.75 -4.49 23.84
N VAL A 57 -1.53 -4.16 24.28
CA VAL A 57 -0.59 -3.35 23.50
C VAL A 57 -0.19 -4.08 22.21
N ARG A 58 0.19 -5.35 22.31
CA ARG A 58 0.56 -6.19 21.16
C ARG A 58 -0.56 -6.26 20.13
N SER A 59 -1.80 -6.53 20.56
CA SER A 59 -2.95 -6.58 19.67
C SER A 59 -3.17 -5.27 18.89
N PHE A 60 -2.91 -4.11 19.48
CA PHE A 60 -3.06 -2.83 18.78
C PHE A 60 -1.89 -2.55 17.85
N THR A 61 -0.67 -2.83 18.29
CA THR A 61 0.53 -2.60 17.49
C THR A 61 0.52 -3.50 16.26
N ASP A 62 0.15 -4.78 16.40
CA ASP A 62 0.03 -5.72 15.26
C ASP A 62 -1.04 -5.25 14.27
N ALA A 63 -2.22 -4.87 14.77
CA ALA A 63 -3.30 -4.37 13.92
C ALA A 63 -2.91 -3.05 13.22
N PHE A 64 -2.20 -2.17 13.92
CA PHE A 64 -1.70 -0.91 13.36
C PHE A 64 -0.68 -1.18 12.25
N ILE A 65 0.32 -2.03 12.51
CA ILE A 65 1.36 -2.38 11.53
C ILE A 65 0.70 -2.99 10.30
N SER A 66 -0.21 -3.96 10.48
CA SER A 66 -0.90 -4.63 9.38
C SER A 66 -1.71 -3.67 8.51
N SER A 67 -2.53 -2.78 9.10
CA SER A 67 -3.33 -1.83 8.31
C SER A 67 -2.48 -0.79 7.58
N HIS A 68 -1.37 -0.38 8.17
CA HIS A 68 -0.48 0.59 7.55
C HIS A 68 0.37 -0.02 6.44
N GLU A 69 0.81 -1.26 6.62
CA GLU A 69 1.53 -2.00 5.58
C GLU A 69 0.69 -2.12 4.31
N GLU A 70 -0.60 -2.42 4.44
CA GLU A 70 -1.49 -2.48 3.28
C GLU A 70 -1.52 -1.16 2.50
N THR A 71 -1.64 -0.03 3.20
CA THR A 71 -1.66 1.31 2.55
C THR A 71 -0.33 1.62 1.88
N VAL A 72 0.79 1.41 2.59
CA VAL A 72 2.14 1.72 2.07
C VAL A 72 2.51 0.78 0.92
N PHE A 73 2.08 -0.48 0.98
CA PHE A 73 2.29 -1.46 -0.07
C PHE A 73 1.41 -1.17 -1.30
N GLY A 74 0.15 -0.79 -1.09
CA GLY A 74 -0.77 -0.37 -2.15
C GLY A 74 -0.20 0.79 -2.97
N ASP A 75 0.23 1.86 -2.30
CA ASP A 75 0.91 3.01 -2.92
C ASP A 75 2.13 2.58 -3.77
N TRP A 76 2.92 1.63 -3.26
CA TRP A 76 4.14 1.18 -3.93
C TRP A 76 3.82 0.31 -5.15
N LEU A 77 2.84 -0.59 -5.03
CA LEU A 77 2.35 -1.42 -6.13
C LEU A 77 1.70 -0.59 -7.24
N GLU A 78 0.96 0.47 -6.90
CA GLU A 78 0.40 1.40 -7.88
C GLU A 78 1.53 2.01 -8.74
N GLY A 79 2.62 2.45 -8.11
CA GLY A 79 3.79 2.97 -8.81
C GLY A 79 4.42 1.96 -9.77
N LEU A 80 4.58 0.71 -9.33
CA LEU A 80 5.09 -0.38 -10.16
C LEU A 80 4.16 -0.67 -11.35
N ALA A 81 2.85 -0.70 -11.13
CA ALA A 81 1.87 -0.94 -12.18
C ALA A 81 1.88 0.19 -13.23
N ILE A 82 2.00 1.45 -12.79
CA ILE A 82 2.16 2.60 -13.69
C ILE A 82 3.44 2.47 -14.52
N PHE A 83 4.56 2.11 -13.89
CA PHE A 83 5.84 1.90 -14.59
C PHE A 83 5.70 0.83 -15.68
N VAL A 84 5.16 -0.34 -15.35
CA VAL A 84 4.93 -1.43 -16.31
C VAL A 84 4.00 -0.98 -17.44
N CYS A 85 2.91 -0.28 -17.10
CA CYS A 85 1.96 0.22 -18.09
C CYS A 85 2.60 1.23 -19.06
N GLN A 86 3.50 2.08 -18.56
CA GLN A 86 4.26 3.01 -19.39
C GLN A 86 5.20 2.25 -20.34
N GLN A 87 5.88 1.20 -19.88
CA GLN A 87 6.79 0.40 -20.71
C GLN A 87 6.07 -0.39 -21.82
N VAL A 88 4.92 -0.99 -21.52
CA VAL A 88 4.23 -1.90 -22.45
C VAL A 88 3.24 -1.18 -23.35
N TYR A 89 2.49 -0.24 -22.78
CA TYR A 89 1.34 0.41 -23.43
C TYR A 89 1.54 1.91 -23.66
N GLN A 90 2.69 2.49 -23.30
CA GLN A 90 2.88 3.96 -23.28
C GLN A 90 1.77 4.65 -22.47
N GLY A 91 1.25 3.94 -21.47
CA GLY A 91 0.23 4.45 -20.57
C GLY A 91 0.78 5.50 -19.61
N ARG A 92 -0.13 6.12 -18.87
CA ARG A 92 0.18 7.18 -17.91
C ARG A 92 -0.70 7.06 -16.67
N LYS A 93 -0.25 7.70 -15.59
CA LYS A 93 -1.11 7.95 -14.43
C LYS A 93 -2.31 8.81 -14.84
N SER A 94 -3.50 8.44 -14.38
CA SER A 94 -4.71 9.21 -14.65
C SER A 94 -4.73 10.52 -13.84
N GLY A 95 -5.37 11.54 -14.40
CA GLY A 95 -5.74 12.75 -13.65
C GLY A 95 -7.17 12.71 -13.08
N ILE A 96 -7.90 11.62 -13.33
CA ILE A 96 -9.29 11.45 -12.89
C ILE A 96 -9.29 10.87 -11.47
N GLU A 97 -10.08 11.47 -10.58
CA GLU A 97 -10.24 10.97 -9.21
C GLU A 97 -10.75 9.52 -9.20
N GLY A 98 -10.09 8.66 -8.42
CA GLY A 98 -10.44 7.24 -8.31
C GLY A 98 -9.95 6.35 -9.45
N ILE A 99 -9.24 6.90 -10.44
CA ILE A 99 -8.58 6.15 -11.51
C ILE A 99 -7.07 6.25 -11.35
N ASP A 100 -6.38 5.14 -11.54
CA ASP A 100 -4.94 5.05 -11.30
C ASP A 100 -4.14 5.21 -12.60
N LEU A 101 -4.56 4.55 -13.70
CA LEU A 101 -3.86 4.64 -14.98
C LEU A 101 -4.77 4.58 -16.20
N GLU A 102 -4.24 5.08 -17.30
CA GLU A 102 -4.90 5.13 -18.60
C GLU A 102 -3.93 4.76 -19.72
N PHE A 103 -4.41 3.96 -20.67
CA PHE A 103 -3.65 3.60 -21.87
C PHE A 103 -4.57 3.28 -23.05
N GLU A 104 -4.01 3.27 -24.25
CA GLU A 104 -4.72 2.89 -25.46
C GLU A 104 -4.18 1.57 -26.01
N LYS A 105 -5.10 0.69 -26.43
CA LYS A 105 -4.78 -0.56 -27.09
C LYS A 105 -5.81 -0.81 -28.19
N GLU A 106 -5.33 -0.94 -29.43
CA GLU A 106 -6.16 -1.31 -30.59
C GLU A 106 -7.38 -0.37 -30.77
N GLY A 107 -7.17 0.94 -30.61
CA GLY A 107 -8.24 1.94 -30.71
C GLY A 107 -9.20 2.00 -29.53
N THR A 108 -8.98 1.20 -28.48
CA THR A 108 -9.76 1.21 -27.25
C THR A 108 -8.97 1.88 -26.13
N ARG A 109 -9.58 2.88 -25.48
CA ARG A 109 -9.02 3.52 -24.28
C ARG A 109 -9.44 2.73 -23.04
N TYR A 110 -8.44 2.32 -22.26
CA TYR A 110 -8.62 1.66 -20.98
C TYR A 110 -8.42 2.67 -19.86
N ILE A 111 -9.34 2.66 -18.90
CA ILE A 111 -9.35 3.48 -17.70
C ILE A 111 -9.39 2.51 -16.53
N VAL A 112 -8.30 2.43 -15.76
CA VAL A 112 -8.07 1.35 -14.80
C VAL A 112 -7.91 1.91 -13.40
N SER A 113 -8.61 1.31 -12.44
CA SER A 113 -8.29 1.43 -11.02
C SER A 113 -7.66 0.15 -10.50
N ILE A 114 -6.58 0.29 -9.75
CA ILE A 114 -5.80 -0.77 -9.12
C ILE A 114 -6.32 -0.95 -7.69
N LYS A 115 -6.58 -2.20 -7.30
CA LYS A 115 -6.98 -2.57 -5.93
C LYS A 115 -6.09 -3.71 -5.45
N SER A 116 -5.68 -3.66 -4.18
CA SER A 116 -4.77 -4.61 -3.54
C SER A 116 -5.41 -5.97 -3.19
N GLY A 117 -6.74 -6.08 -3.22
CA GLY A 117 -7.49 -7.31 -2.93
C GLY A 117 -8.96 -7.02 -2.60
N PRO A 118 -9.80 -8.07 -2.40
CA PRO A 118 -11.15 -7.94 -1.84
C PRO A 118 -11.17 -7.55 -0.36
#